data_AF-A0A659US65-F1
#
_entry.id   AF-A0A659US65-F1
#
_cell.length_a   1.000
_cell.length_b   1.000
_cell.length_c   1.000
_cell.angle_alpha   90.00
_cell.angle_beta   90.00
_cell.angle_gamma   90.00
#
_symmetry.space_group_name_H-M   'P 1'
#
loop_
_entity.id
_entity.type
_entity.pdbx_description
1 polymer ?
#
loop_
_entity_poly.entity_id
_entity_poly.type
_entity_poly.pdbx_seq_one_letter_code
_entity_poly.pdbx_strand_id
1 'polypeptide(L)'
;HLQTWLSNRVGLKLVAPDLSANGFQLVGGRLLPAGESKAAMLLYEDDKGERISLFVTAESTENAKGTYASAQEGPQAVYWLDKGYGCAVVGSLPREQLAAVAKSAYGQLLAGLAS
;
A
#
# COMPACT_ATOMS: atom_id res chain seq x y z
N HIS A 1 -17.10 1.98 -5.67
CA HIS A 1 -17.45 3.29 -5.09
C HIS A 1 -16.29 3.92 -4.29
N LEU A 2 -15.70 3.22 -3.30
CA LEU A 2 -14.57 3.72 -2.50
C LEU A 2 -13.34 4.13 -3.33
N GLN A 3 -12.91 3.28 -4.27
CA GLN A 3 -11.73 3.51 -5.10
C GLN A 3 -11.83 4.79 -5.95
N THR A 4 -12.99 5.02 -6.56
CA THR A 4 -13.27 6.22 -7.37
C THR A 4 -13.26 7.50 -6.52
N TRP A 5 -13.84 7.46 -5.32
CA TRP A 5 -13.85 8.60 -4.39
C TRP A 5 -12.44 8.96 -3.89
N LEU A 6 -11.63 7.95 -3.54
CA LEU A 6 -10.23 8.16 -3.13
C LEU A 6 -9.38 8.71 -4.27
N SER A 7 -9.51 8.14 -5.47
CA SER A 7 -8.75 8.57 -6.66
C SER A 7 -8.94 10.07 -6.92
N ASN A 8 -10.19 10.54 -6.93
CA ASN A 8 -10.52 11.95 -7.16
C ASN A 8 -9.92 12.89 -6.09
N ARG A 9 -9.63 12.39 -4.89
CA ARG A 9 -9.19 13.22 -3.77
C ARG A 9 -7.67 13.27 -3.61
N VAL A 10 -7.00 12.17 -3.93
CA VAL A 10 -5.53 12.07 -4.00
C VAL A 10 -5.01 12.79 -5.25
N GLY A 11 -5.82 12.88 -6.32
CA GLY A 11 -5.38 13.42 -7.61
C GLY A 11 -4.56 12.41 -8.43
N LEU A 12 -4.65 11.13 -8.06
CA LEU A 12 -3.98 10.00 -8.71
C LEU A 12 -5.04 8.93 -9.00
N LYS A 13 -4.91 8.21 -10.12
CA LYS A 13 -5.73 7.03 -10.41
C LYS A 13 -5.32 5.91 -9.45
N LEU A 14 -5.96 5.87 -8.27
CA LEU A 14 -5.66 4.90 -7.24
C LEU A 14 -6.44 3.61 -7.53
N VAL A 15 -5.74 2.62 -8.05
CA VAL A 15 -6.25 1.25 -8.15
C VAL A 15 -5.95 0.56 -6.83
N ALA A 16 -6.98 0.09 -6.13
CA ALA A 16 -6.77 -0.74 -4.95
C ALA A 16 -6.35 -2.14 -5.41
N PRO A 17 -5.16 -2.65 -5.02
CA PRO A 17 -4.76 -3.99 -5.38
C PRO A 17 -5.73 -5.05 -4.87
N ASP A 18 -6.01 -6.05 -5.70
CA ASP A 18 -6.67 -7.27 -5.30
C ASP A 18 -5.67 -8.18 -4.59
N LEU A 19 -5.85 -8.33 -3.28
CA LEU A 19 -5.02 -9.16 -2.41
C LEU A 19 -5.73 -10.45 -2.00
N SER A 20 -6.83 -10.81 -2.67
CA SER A 20 -7.61 -12.01 -2.35
C SER A 20 -6.80 -13.30 -2.45
N ALA A 21 -5.88 -13.38 -3.41
CA ALA A 21 -4.94 -14.51 -3.55
C ALA A 21 -3.95 -14.61 -2.37
N ASN A 22 -3.74 -13.52 -1.63
CA ASN A 22 -2.98 -13.49 -0.40
C ASN A 22 -3.85 -13.67 0.86
N GLY A 23 -5.17 -13.88 0.70
CA GLY A 23 -6.13 -14.03 1.80
C GLY A 23 -6.72 -12.72 2.33
N PHE A 24 -6.36 -11.58 1.75
CA PHE A 24 -6.73 -10.27 2.28
C PHE A 24 -7.84 -9.59 1.46
N GLN A 25 -8.85 -9.06 2.14
CA GLN A 25 -9.96 -8.32 1.55
C GLN A 25 -9.88 -6.84 1.91
N LEU A 26 -10.22 -5.97 0.96
CA LEU A 26 -10.25 -4.52 1.21
C LEU A 26 -11.46 -4.18 2.09
N VAL A 27 -11.20 -3.75 3.32
CA VAL A 27 -12.25 -3.39 4.28
C VAL A 27 -12.43 -1.88 4.44
N GLY A 28 -11.48 -1.08 3.95
CA GLY A 28 -11.62 0.37 3.98
C GLY A 28 -10.46 1.13 3.37
N GLY A 29 -10.56 2.46 3.42
CA GLY A 29 -9.48 3.33 3.01
C GLY A 29 -9.68 4.75 3.52
N ARG A 30 -8.58 5.47 3.68
CA ARG A 30 -8.56 6.83 4.19
C ARG A 30 -7.54 7.67 3.45
N LEU A 31 -7.89 8.91 3.17
CA LEU A 31 -6.94 9.92 2.72
C LEU A 31 -6.18 10.48 3.92
N LEU A 32 -4.86 10.53 3.81
CA LEU A 32 -3.97 11.05 4.83
C LEU A 32 -3.18 12.26 4.31
N PRO A 33 -2.93 13.28 5.14
CA PRO A 33 -1.93 14.29 4.84
C PRO A 33 -0.53 13.64 4.87
N ALA A 34 0.31 13.94 3.89
CA ALA A 34 1.67 13.41 3.78
C ALA A 34 2.63 14.58 3.43
N GLY A 35 2.95 15.40 4.43
CA GLY A 35 3.71 16.63 4.22
C GLY A 35 2.94 17.62 3.33
N GLU A 36 3.56 18.04 2.23
CA GLU A 36 2.93 18.87 1.20
C GLU A 36 2.05 18.07 0.22
N SER A 37 2.10 16.74 0.29
CA SER A 37 1.38 15.79 -0.56
C SER A 37 0.20 15.13 0.18
N LYS A 38 -0.55 14.30 -0.57
CA LYS A 38 -1.62 13.46 -0.03
C LYS A 38 -1.28 12.00 -0.24
N ALA A 39 -1.48 11.19 0.79
CA ALA A 39 -1.39 9.74 0.70
C ALA A 39 -2.79 9.12 0.78
N ALA A 40 -2.98 7.99 0.10
CA ALA A 40 -4.06 7.06 0.38
C ALA A 40 -3.54 5.94 1.28
N MET A 41 -4.34 5.59 2.28
CA MET A 41 -4.21 4.37 3.06
C MET A 41 -5.35 3.44 2.68
N LEU A 42 -5.04 2.20 2.32
CA LEU A 42 -5.98 1.12 2.08
C LEU A 42 -5.81 0.09 3.20
N LEU A 43 -6.91 -0.26 3.86
CA LEU A 43 -6.91 -1.24 4.95
C LEU A 43 -7.47 -2.55 4.44
N TYR A 44 -6.71 -3.62 4.65
CA TYR A 44 -7.14 -4.97 4.34
C TYR A 44 -7.20 -5.84 5.59
N GLU A 45 -8.07 -6.83 5.56
CA GLU A 45 -8.31 -7.79 6.64
C GLU A 45 -8.39 -9.21 6.05
N ASP A 46 -7.82 -10.20 6.74
CA ASP A 46 -7.99 -11.63 6.41
C ASP A 46 -9.18 -12.27 7.16
N ASP A 47 -9.42 -13.56 6.98
CA ASP A 47 -10.53 -14.28 7.64
C ASP A 47 -10.37 -14.39 9.17
N LYS A 48 -9.16 -14.16 9.69
CA LYS A 48 -8.82 -14.21 11.12
C LYS A 48 -8.87 -12.84 11.78
N GLY A 49 -9.10 -11.77 11.01
CA GLY A 49 -9.09 -10.40 11.48
C GLY A 49 -7.69 -9.77 11.52
N GLU A 50 -6.66 -10.43 10.96
CA GLU A 50 -5.34 -9.82 10.81
C GLU A 50 -5.39 -8.72 9.76
N ARG A 51 -4.77 -7.58 10.08
CA ARG A 51 -4.85 -6.38 9.24
C ARG A 51 -3.51 -5.97 8.68
N ILE A 52 -3.55 -5.55 7.42
CA ILE A 52 -2.43 -4.88 6.76
C ILE A 52 -2.89 -3.52 6.22
N SER A 53 -1.98 -2.56 6.20
CA SER A 53 -2.20 -1.25 5.60
C SER A 53 -1.27 -1.04 4.42
N LEU A 54 -1.84 -0.64 3.28
CA LEU A 54 -1.10 -0.20 2.11
C LEU A 54 -1.19 1.32 2.00
N PHE A 55 -0.06 1.98 2.06
CA PHE A 55 0.09 3.41 1.84
C PHE A 55 0.57 3.66 0.41
N VAL A 56 -0.03 4.65 -0.25
CA VAL A 56 0.33 5.11 -1.59
C VAL A 56 0.32 6.63 -1.61
N THR A 57 1.42 7.25 -2.02
CA THR A 57 1.55 8.71 -2.18
C THR A 57 2.27 9.03 -3.48
N ALA A 58 1.98 10.20 -4.04
CA ALA A 58 2.87 10.79 -5.04
C ALA A 58 4.19 11.19 -4.35
N GLU A 59 5.31 10.90 -5.00
CA GLU A 59 6.66 11.23 -4.55
C GLU A 59 7.43 11.87 -5.72
N SER A 60 8.16 12.95 -5.45
CA SER A 60 8.98 13.62 -6.47
C SER A 60 10.35 12.95 -6.67
N THR A 61 10.65 11.92 -5.87
CA THR A 61 11.99 11.33 -5.74
C THR A 61 12.21 10.15 -6.69
N GLU A 62 13.36 10.13 -7.39
CA GLU A 62 13.65 9.22 -8.52
C GLU A 62 14.15 7.82 -8.12
N ASN A 63 13.38 7.08 -7.31
CA ASN A 63 13.53 5.64 -7.03
C ASN A 63 14.38 5.22 -5.80
N ALA A 64 13.78 4.38 -4.95
CA ALA A 64 14.42 3.69 -3.81
C ALA A 64 13.56 2.47 -3.40
N LYS A 65 14.13 1.36 -2.93
CA LYS A 65 13.37 0.18 -2.45
C LYS A 65 13.99 -0.37 -1.18
N GLY A 66 13.18 -0.88 -0.24
CA GLY A 66 13.70 -1.41 1.01
C GLY A 66 12.68 -2.15 1.87
N THR A 67 13.15 -2.67 2.99
CA THR A 67 12.32 -3.27 4.04
C THR A 67 12.73 -2.63 5.35
N TYR A 68 11.75 -2.17 6.10
CA TYR A 68 11.92 -1.63 7.45
C TYR A 68 11.23 -2.56 8.44
N ALA A 69 11.93 -2.87 9.52
CA ALA A 69 11.40 -3.66 10.63
C ALA A 69 11.50 -2.80 11.89
N SER A 70 10.42 -2.69 12.67
CA SER A 70 10.48 -2.07 13.99
C SER A 70 11.41 -2.87 14.90
N ALA A 71 12.21 -2.19 15.72
CA ALA A 71 13.24 -2.80 16.58
C ALA A 71 12.68 -3.65 17.75
N GLN A 72 11.38 -3.54 18.06
CA GLN A 72 10.71 -4.29 19.13
C GLN A 72 9.41 -4.88 18.57
N GLU A 73 9.38 -6.19 18.31
CA GLU A 73 8.20 -7.04 17.96
C GLU A 73 7.00 -6.29 17.35
N GLY A 74 7.30 -5.42 16.39
CA GLY A 74 6.37 -4.42 15.89
C GLY A 74 6.05 -4.70 14.43
N PRO A 75 5.09 -3.94 13.87
CA PRO A 75 4.71 -4.14 12.49
C PRO A 75 5.93 -4.03 11.57
N GLN A 76 6.01 -4.97 10.66
CA GLN A 76 6.99 -4.97 9.57
C GLN A 76 6.47 -4.07 8.46
N ALA A 77 7.38 -3.45 7.72
CA ALA A 77 7.04 -2.59 6.59
C ALA A 77 7.91 -2.92 5.38
N VAL A 78 7.29 -3.16 4.22
CA VAL A 78 7.99 -3.24 2.93
C VAL A 78 7.64 -1.99 2.15
N TYR A 79 8.65 -1.23 1.72
CA TYR A 79 8.45 0.04 1.04
C TYR A 79 9.19 0.14 -0.29
N TRP A 80 8.63 0.90 -1.21
CA TRP A 80 9.24 1.20 -2.48
C TRP A 80 8.86 2.60 -2.96
N LEU A 81 9.78 3.22 -3.66
CA LEU A 81 9.64 4.43 -4.43
C LEU A 81 9.94 4.07 -5.88
N ASP A 82 8.98 4.28 -6.76
CA ASP A 82 9.12 3.94 -8.18
C ASP A 82 8.23 4.85 -9.03
N LYS A 83 8.75 5.33 -10.16
CA LYS A 83 8.01 6.16 -11.15
C LYS A 83 7.18 7.33 -10.57
N GLY A 84 7.70 8.00 -9.54
CA GLY A 84 7.03 9.14 -8.91
C GLY A 84 5.99 8.78 -7.85
N TYR A 85 6.04 7.56 -7.30
CA TYR A 85 5.17 7.11 -6.21
C TYR A 85 5.97 6.51 -5.08
N GLY A 86 5.61 6.86 -3.84
CA GLY A 86 6.04 6.18 -2.62
C GLY A 86 4.95 5.26 -2.12
N CYS A 87 5.29 4.03 -1.81
CA CYS A 87 4.38 3.03 -1.29
C CYS A 87 4.98 2.26 -0.12
N ALA A 88 4.13 1.86 0.82
CA ALA A 88 4.53 1.01 1.93
C ALA A 88 3.41 0.04 2.29
N VAL A 89 3.74 -1.24 2.48
CA VAL A 89 2.85 -2.25 3.04
C VAL A 89 3.30 -2.52 4.46
N VAL A 90 2.41 -2.32 5.42
CA VAL A 90 2.69 -2.40 6.85
C VAL A 90 1.74 -3.40 7.51
N GLY A 91 2.27 -4.30 8.33
CA GLY A 91 1.46 -5.26 9.08
C GLY A 91 2.30 -6.12 10.02
N SER A 92 1.64 -6.88 10.88
CA SER A 92 2.29 -7.76 11.86
C SER A 92 2.57 -9.17 11.33
N LEU A 93 2.61 -9.33 10.00
CA LEU A 93 2.85 -10.61 9.34
C LEU A 93 4.34 -11.01 9.39
N PRO A 94 4.65 -12.31 9.28
CA PRO A 94 6.00 -12.76 9.00
C PRO A 94 6.56 -12.07 7.75
N ARG A 95 7.84 -11.71 7.78
CA ARG A 95 8.51 -10.93 6.73
C ARG A 95 8.28 -11.48 5.32
N GLU A 96 8.32 -12.79 5.15
CA GLU A 96 8.12 -13.44 3.85
C GLU A 96 6.71 -13.26 3.30
N GLN A 97 5.69 -13.37 4.17
CA GLN A 97 4.30 -13.14 3.77
C GLN A 97 4.06 -11.67 3.42
N LEU A 98 4.60 -10.75 4.24
CA LEU A 98 4.50 -9.32 3.95
C LEU A 98 5.18 -8.94 2.63
N ALA A 99 6.33 -9.55 2.34
CA ALA A 99 7.02 -9.36 1.07
C ALA A 99 6.21 -9.91 -0.13
N ALA A 100 5.54 -11.06 0.02
CA ALA A 100 4.67 -11.60 -1.02
C ALA A 100 3.47 -10.69 -1.31
N VAL A 101 2.83 -10.17 -0.25
CA VAL A 101 1.75 -9.18 -0.37
C VAL A 101 2.25 -7.91 -1.07
N ALA A 102 3.39 -7.37 -0.64
CA ALA A 102 3.97 -6.17 -1.24
C ALA A 102 4.30 -6.36 -2.72
N LYS A 103 4.80 -7.54 -3.12
CA LYS A 103 5.07 -7.87 -4.52
C LYS A 103 3.78 -7.91 -5.36
N SER A 104 2.70 -8.48 -4.82
CA SER A 104 1.38 -8.49 -5.48
C SER A 104 0.83 -7.08 -5.67
N ALA A 105 0.84 -6.28 -4.59
CA ALA A 105 0.41 -4.90 -4.60
C ALA A 105 1.21 -4.04 -5.61
N TYR A 106 2.54 -4.18 -5.60
CA TYR A 106 3.44 -3.47 -6.51
C TYR A 106 3.10 -3.73 -7.98
N GLY A 107 2.94 -5.00 -8.38
CA GLY A 107 2.64 -5.35 -9.77
C GLY A 107 1.32 -4.74 -10.27
N GLN A 108 0.29 -4.75 -9.42
CA GLN A 108 -1.02 -4.23 -9.77
C GLN A 108 -1.08 -2.70 -9.79
N LEU A 109 -0.42 -2.04 -8.83
CA LEU A 109 -0.29 -0.59 -8.83
C LEU A 109 0.42 -0.10 -10.09
N LEU A 110 1.52 -0.76 -10.49
CA LEU A 110 2.20 -0.43 -11.74
C LEU A 110 1.32 -0.63 -12.99
N ALA A 111 0.55 -1.72 -13.05
CA ALA A 111 -0.33 -2.00 -14.18
C ALA A 111 -1.49 -0.99 -14.26
N GLY A 112 -2.12 -0.66 -13.12
CA GLY A 112 -3.19 0.33 -13.04
C GLY A 112 -2.73 1.74 -13.42
N LEU A 113 -1.46 2.07 -13.18
CA LEU A 113 -0.83 3.35 -13.54
C LEU A 113 -0.45 3.45 -15.03
N ALA A 114 -0.27 2.32 -15.73
CA ALA A 114 0.06 2.29 -17.16
C ALA A 114 -1.16 2.35 -18.09
N SER A 115 -2.38 2.48 -17.52
CA SER A 115 -3.68 2.44 -18.19
C SER A 115 -4.53 3.66 -17.86
#